data_AF-A0AAD4SRA2-F1
#
_entry.id   AF-A0AAD4SRA2-F1
#
_cell.length_a   1.000
_cell.length_b   1.000
_cell.length_c   1.000
_cell.angle_alpha   90.00
_cell.angle_beta   90.00
_cell.angle_gamma   90.00
#
_symmetry.space_group_name_H-M   'P 1'
#
loop_
_entity.id
_entity.type
_entity.pdbx_description
1 polymer ?
#
loop_
_entity_poly.entity_id
_entity_poly.type
_entity_poly.pdbx_seq_one_letter_code
_entity_poly.pdbx_strand_id
1 'polypeptide(L)'
;MRRTSAKRKSETPAEEDHYTLYFGGIQLPDLEGPLPENMSIFQYETMQYEQILQRQPEKTKEEELQAEEQKRLAVKQKNEAEKREKIQKREMRKYFKNNPLDEKSFVLDIGKYSSLYVFCFGYAKLESPEYQKFMKSLTEDFSSKVYFGFNRSLSRIVGMAPKNKIDKKLKPGDRGYKTEELKRGLHKIGLMLDDDDVGVLLTDKTKEEVLSKFREYRELDFVKPGNTPMEKLDFEKDDVLSLPPRSSAMKLCPKLKELGMPVELSGGLTEKFIVCEDGVRVTENAAKILEHLGRRMFDFVLVPLGCWHSSTGKTEHFDLHLPERQ
;
A
#
# COMPACT_ATOMS: atom_id res chain seq x y z
N MET A 1 -16.76 71.12 21.32
CA MET A 1 -16.34 72.50 21.01
C MET A 1 -14.87 72.66 21.42
N ARG A 2 -14.02 73.17 20.51
CA ARG A 2 -12.66 73.76 20.71
C ARG A 2 -11.54 72.80 21.19
N ARG A 3 -10.47 72.53 20.41
CA ARG A 3 -9.26 73.35 20.08
C ARG A 3 -8.66 73.98 21.35
N THR A 4 -7.37 73.95 21.71
CA THR A 4 -6.08 73.60 21.08
C THR A 4 -4.97 73.86 22.11
N SER A 5 -3.84 73.14 22.02
CA SER A 5 -2.44 73.60 22.19
C SER A 5 -1.84 73.89 23.57
N ALA A 6 -0.75 73.18 23.88
CA ALA A 6 0.63 73.65 24.21
C ALA A 6 1.34 72.55 25.06
N LYS A 7 2.63 72.20 24.98
CA LYS A 7 3.81 72.64 24.24
C LYS A 7 4.88 71.51 24.37
N ARG A 8 5.73 71.38 23.35
CA ARG A 8 7.02 70.64 23.22
C ARG A 8 7.99 70.92 24.40
N LYS A 9 9.08 70.19 24.72
CA LYS A 9 9.86 69.02 24.21
C LYS A 9 10.97 68.74 25.26
N SER A 10 11.42 67.49 25.40
CA SER A 10 12.84 67.07 25.60
C SER A 10 12.89 65.53 25.67
N GLU A 11 13.09 64.82 24.55
CA GLU A 11 14.37 64.26 24.03
C GLU A 11 14.93 63.03 24.79
N THR A 12 14.80 61.87 24.14
CA THR A 12 15.58 60.62 24.30
C THR A 12 15.86 60.03 22.90
N PRO A 13 16.93 59.23 22.70
CA PRO A 13 17.54 58.97 21.39
C PRO A 13 16.72 58.02 20.51
N ALA A 14 16.86 58.18 19.20
CA ALA A 14 16.16 57.43 18.16
C ALA A 14 16.62 55.96 18.11
N GLU A 15 15.68 55.02 18.27
CA GLU A 15 15.82 53.63 17.84
C GLU A 15 15.87 53.59 16.30
N GLU A 16 16.84 52.86 15.75
CA GLU A 16 16.86 52.49 14.32
C GLU A 16 15.86 51.36 14.10
N ASP A 17 14.67 51.71 13.59
CA ASP A 17 13.64 50.74 13.21
C ASP A 17 14.09 49.94 11.98
N HIS A 18 14.57 48.72 12.19
CA HIS A 18 14.78 47.72 11.13
C HIS A 18 13.42 47.14 10.70
N TYR A 19 12.96 47.49 9.49
CA TYR A 19 11.77 46.89 8.89
C TYR A 19 12.15 45.65 8.05
N THR A 20 11.83 44.45 8.54
CA THR A 20 11.90 43.23 7.72
C THR A 20 10.73 43.22 6.73
N LEU A 21 11.01 43.28 5.43
CA LEU A 21 9.99 43.31 4.38
C LEU A 21 9.63 41.88 3.92
N TYR A 22 8.32 41.62 3.81
CA TYR A 22 7.76 40.36 3.33
C TYR A 22 6.89 40.62 2.10
N PHE A 23 7.16 39.93 1.00
CA PHE A 23 6.33 39.96 -0.20
C PHE A 23 5.94 38.53 -0.60
N GLY A 24 4.64 38.25 -0.69
CA GLY A 24 4.15 36.90 -1.02
C GLY A 24 4.53 35.79 -0.03
N GLY A 25 4.92 36.12 1.21
CA GLY A 25 5.31 35.14 2.24
C GLY A 25 6.79 34.74 2.24
N ILE A 26 7.61 35.36 1.38
CA ILE A 26 9.07 35.18 1.35
C ILE A 26 9.73 36.38 2.02
N GLN A 27 10.70 36.12 2.91
CA GLN A 27 11.52 37.17 3.52
C GLN A 27 12.49 37.71 2.47
N LEU A 28 12.40 39.01 2.18
CA LEU A 28 13.34 39.68 1.30
C LEU A 28 14.61 40.05 2.09
N PRO A 29 15.80 40.06 1.45
CA PRO A 29 17.03 40.52 2.10
C PRO A 29 16.91 41.99 2.51
N ASP A 30 17.54 42.34 3.65
CA ASP A 30 17.51 43.70 4.17
C ASP A 30 18.19 44.69 3.20
N LEU A 31 17.62 45.90 3.12
CA LEU A 31 18.03 46.92 2.17
C LEU A 31 19.33 47.58 2.66
N GLU A 32 20.48 47.16 2.12
CA GLU A 32 21.76 47.83 2.40
C GLU A 32 21.89 49.11 1.55
N GLY A 33 21.48 50.24 2.12
CA GLY A 33 21.65 51.58 1.54
C GLY A 33 20.34 52.27 1.12
N PRO A 34 20.39 53.54 0.66
CA PRO A 34 19.19 54.26 0.23
C PRO A 34 18.59 53.68 -1.05
N LEU A 35 17.26 53.69 -1.15
CA LEU A 35 16.53 53.29 -2.36
C LEU A 35 17.06 54.05 -3.60
N PRO A 36 17.17 53.39 -4.78
CA PRO A 36 17.55 54.06 -6.00
C PRO A 36 16.64 55.27 -6.29
N GLU A 37 17.24 56.42 -6.60
CA GLU A 37 16.47 57.63 -6.94
C GLU A 37 15.54 57.32 -8.12
N ASN A 38 14.23 57.51 -7.90
CA ASN A 38 13.10 57.23 -8.80
C ASN A 38 12.48 55.83 -8.76
N MET A 39 12.77 55.00 -7.74
CA MET A 39 12.07 53.71 -7.56
C MET A 39 11.20 53.73 -6.29
N SER A 40 9.92 53.35 -6.43
CA SER A 40 9.05 53.17 -5.25
C SER A 40 9.37 51.86 -4.53
N ILE A 41 9.05 51.78 -3.24
CA ILE A 41 9.25 50.57 -2.41
C ILE A 41 8.63 49.34 -3.08
N PHE A 42 7.40 49.47 -3.59
CA PHE A 42 6.70 48.38 -4.28
C PHE A 42 7.44 47.92 -5.56
N GLN A 43 8.03 48.84 -6.31
CA GLN A 43 8.84 48.50 -7.50
C GLN A 43 10.13 47.78 -7.12
N TYR A 44 10.77 48.19 -6.02
CA TYR A 44 11.95 47.53 -5.50
C TYR A 44 11.64 46.12 -4.99
N GLU A 45 10.58 45.94 -4.21
CA GLU A 45 10.12 44.63 -3.72
C GLU A 45 9.77 43.70 -4.88
N THR A 46 9.07 44.19 -5.89
CA THR A 46 8.73 43.41 -7.09
C THR A 46 9.99 42.96 -7.84
N MET A 47 10.96 43.86 -8.02
CA MET A 47 12.23 43.55 -8.69
C MET A 47 13.05 42.50 -7.91
N GLN A 48 13.14 42.62 -6.58
CA GLN A 48 13.83 41.64 -5.73
C GLN A 48 13.13 40.29 -5.76
N TYR A 49 11.80 40.28 -5.69
CA TYR A 49 11.00 39.06 -5.78
C TYR A 49 11.17 38.36 -7.14
N GLU A 50 11.18 39.10 -8.25
CA GLU A 50 11.46 38.56 -9.58
C GLU A 50 12.88 38.00 -9.70
N GLN A 51 13.89 38.66 -9.11
CA GLN A 51 15.27 38.14 -9.06
C GLN A 51 15.39 36.86 -8.23
N ILE A 52 14.63 36.74 -7.13
CA ILE A 52 14.58 35.52 -6.31
C ILE A 52 13.90 34.38 -7.08
N LEU A 53 12.80 34.66 -7.79
CA LEU A 53 12.12 33.68 -8.64
C LEU A 53 12.99 33.19 -9.80
N GLN A 54 13.85 34.05 -10.35
CA GLN A 54 14.84 33.69 -11.38
C GLN A 54 16.02 32.86 -10.82
N ARG A 55 16.24 32.88 -9.50
CA ARG A 55 17.23 32.05 -8.78
C ARG A 55 16.65 30.71 -8.32
N GLN A 56 15.78 30.08 -9.12
CA GLN A 56 15.57 28.64 -8.98
C GLN A 56 16.95 27.98 -9.14
N PRO A 57 17.43 27.14 -8.19
CA PRO A 57 18.72 26.50 -8.36
C PRO A 57 18.67 25.67 -9.65
N GLU A 58 19.50 26.03 -10.63
CA GLU A 58 19.70 25.20 -11.81
C GLU A 58 20.16 23.83 -11.31
N LYS A 59 19.30 22.82 -11.49
CA LYS A 59 19.68 21.43 -11.19
C LYS A 59 20.89 21.12 -12.04
N THR A 60 21.92 20.57 -11.41
CA THR A 60 23.11 20.15 -12.14
C THR A 60 22.71 19.13 -13.20
N LYS A 61 23.42 19.08 -14.34
CA LYS A 61 23.18 18.08 -15.40
C LYS A 61 23.16 16.64 -14.86
N GLU A 62 23.92 16.40 -13.78
CA GLU A 62 23.98 15.12 -13.09
C GLU A 62 22.69 14.82 -12.30
N GLU A 63 22.13 15.79 -11.59
CA GLU A 63 20.82 15.67 -10.91
C GLU A 63 19.66 15.51 -11.92
N GLU A 64 19.72 16.18 -13.07
CA GLU A 64 18.73 16.03 -14.14
C GLU A 64 18.77 14.62 -14.74
N LEU A 65 19.97 14.10 -15.01
CA LEU A 65 20.18 12.75 -15.54
C LEU A 65 19.68 11.68 -14.54
N GLN A 66 20.02 11.83 -13.26
CA GLN A 66 19.54 10.94 -12.19
C GLN A 66 18.01 10.97 -12.06
N ALA A 67 17.40 12.16 -12.12
CA ALA A 67 15.95 12.30 -12.08
C ALA A 67 15.26 11.67 -13.30
N GLU A 68 15.86 11.77 -14.49
CA GLU A 68 15.34 11.13 -15.70
C GLU A 68 15.44 9.60 -15.62
N GLU A 69 16.54 9.07 -15.11
CA GLU A 69 16.74 7.63 -14.89
C GLU A 69 15.74 7.07 -13.87
N GLN A 70 15.53 7.77 -12.75
CA GLN A 70 14.52 7.41 -11.75
C GLN A 70 13.11 7.40 -12.34
N LYS A 71 12.76 8.39 -13.17
CA LYS A 71 11.46 8.42 -13.87
C LYS A 71 11.30 7.23 -14.82
N ARG A 72 12.33 6.90 -15.60
CA ARG A 72 12.31 5.73 -16.50
C ARG A 72 12.12 4.43 -15.72
N LEU A 73 12.82 4.28 -14.59
CA LEU A 73 12.70 3.13 -13.70
C LEU A 73 11.30 3.01 -13.11
N ALA A 74 10.72 4.11 -12.63
CA ALA A 74 9.36 4.14 -12.09
C ALA A 74 8.30 3.76 -13.14
N VAL A 75 8.44 4.24 -14.38
CA VAL A 75 7.55 3.85 -15.49
C VAL A 75 7.67 2.35 -15.80
N LYS A 76 8.89 1.81 -15.82
CA LYS A 76 9.11 0.38 -16.04
C LYS A 76 8.45 -0.46 -14.94
N GLN A 77 8.65 -0.09 -13.67
CA GLN A 77 8.01 -0.75 -12.53
C GLN A 77 6.48 -0.71 -12.61
N LYS A 78 5.91 0.43 -12.99
CA LYS A 78 4.46 0.59 -13.18
C LYS A 78 3.93 -0.36 -14.26
N ASN A 79 4.59 -0.42 -15.42
CA ASN A 79 4.17 -1.31 -16.52
C ASN A 79 4.25 -2.78 -16.11
N GLU A 80 5.26 -3.17 -15.34
CA GLU A 80 5.39 -4.52 -14.79
C GLU A 80 4.27 -4.83 -13.80
N ALA A 81 3.93 -3.90 -12.91
CA ALA A 81 2.81 -4.03 -11.98
C ALA A 81 1.48 -4.21 -12.73
N GLU A 82 1.18 -3.38 -13.73
CA GLU A 82 -0.03 -3.51 -14.56
C GLU A 82 -0.09 -4.86 -15.29
N LYS A 83 1.05 -5.38 -15.76
CA LYS A 83 1.13 -6.71 -16.37
C LYS A 83 0.81 -7.80 -15.37
N ARG A 84 1.26 -7.67 -14.11
CA ARG A 84 0.97 -8.63 -13.03
C ARG A 84 -0.47 -8.60 -12.60
N GLU A 85 -1.07 -7.42 -12.47
CA GLU A 85 -2.50 -7.28 -12.18
C GLU A 85 -3.36 -8.00 -13.24
N LYS A 86 -3.01 -7.86 -14.53
CA LYS A 86 -3.67 -8.61 -15.62
C LYS A 86 -3.54 -10.13 -15.48
N ILE A 87 -2.38 -10.62 -15.05
CA ILE A 87 -2.14 -12.05 -14.81
C ILE A 87 -2.99 -12.52 -13.62
N GLN A 88 -2.92 -11.82 -12.49
CA GLN A 88 -3.69 -12.12 -11.28
C GLN A 88 -5.19 -12.13 -11.58
N LYS A 89 -5.70 -11.14 -12.32
CA LYS A 89 -7.11 -11.09 -12.74
C LYS A 89 -7.51 -12.28 -13.61
N ARG A 90 -6.60 -12.78 -14.47
CA ARG A 90 -6.84 -14.00 -15.27
C ARG A 90 -6.88 -15.25 -14.40
N GLU A 91 -5.96 -15.37 -13.45
CA GLU A 91 -5.91 -16.47 -12.48
C GLU A 91 -7.16 -16.48 -11.60
N MET A 92 -7.57 -15.32 -11.07
CA MET A 92 -8.80 -15.16 -10.29
C MET A 92 -10.05 -15.58 -11.09
N ARG A 93 -10.17 -15.15 -12.35
CA ARG A 93 -11.29 -15.59 -13.22
C ARG A 93 -11.31 -17.10 -13.42
N LYS A 94 -10.14 -17.72 -13.62
CA LYS A 94 -10.03 -19.18 -13.74
C LYS A 94 -10.41 -19.87 -12.42
N TYR A 95 -10.00 -19.31 -11.29
CA TYR A 95 -10.33 -19.82 -9.96
C TYR A 95 -11.84 -19.83 -9.71
N PHE A 96 -12.55 -18.73 -10.00
CA PHE A 96 -14.01 -18.67 -9.86
C PHE A 96 -14.74 -19.60 -10.81
N LYS A 97 -14.21 -19.79 -12.03
CA LYS A 97 -14.79 -20.77 -12.97
C LYS A 97 -14.72 -22.20 -12.42
N ASN A 98 -13.66 -22.52 -11.69
CA ASN A 98 -13.47 -23.83 -11.07
C ASN A 98 -14.17 -23.97 -9.72
N ASN A 99 -14.51 -22.86 -9.07
CA ASN A 99 -15.19 -22.80 -7.77
C ASN A 99 -16.46 -21.94 -7.88
N PRO A 100 -17.48 -22.40 -8.64
CA PRO A 100 -18.69 -21.63 -8.83
C PRO A 100 -19.46 -21.48 -7.52
N LEU A 101 -20.05 -20.29 -7.32
CA LEU A 101 -20.91 -20.02 -6.18
C LEU A 101 -22.25 -20.75 -6.34
N ASP A 102 -22.56 -21.66 -5.41
CA ASP A 102 -23.93 -22.14 -5.21
C ASP A 102 -24.68 -21.19 -4.28
N GLU A 103 -25.39 -20.23 -4.87
CA GLU A 103 -26.13 -19.20 -4.12
C GLU A 103 -27.20 -19.81 -3.19
N LYS A 104 -27.85 -20.91 -3.61
CA LYS A 104 -28.92 -21.54 -2.83
C LYS A 104 -28.35 -22.18 -1.57
N SER A 105 -27.29 -22.98 -1.74
CA SER A 105 -26.60 -23.58 -0.60
C SER A 105 -26.02 -22.51 0.32
N PHE A 106 -25.42 -21.45 -0.23
CA PHE A 106 -24.87 -20.36 0.57
C PHE A 106 -25.92 -19.69 1.47
N VAL A 107 -27.09 -19.35 0.93
CA VAL A 107 -28.19 -18.75 1.72
C VAL A 107 -28.68 -19.69 2.83
N LEU A 108 -28.83 -20.98 2.52
CA LEU A 108 -29.24 -21.98 3.51
C LEU A 108 -28.19 -22.13 4.63
N ASP A 109 -26.92 -22.16 4.27
CA ASP A 109 -25.82 -22.37 5.22
C ASP A 109 -25.58 -21.14 6.11
N ILE A 110 -25.80 -19.90 5.63
CA ILE A 110 -25.84 -18.70 6.50
C ILE A 110 -26.89 -18.86 7.61
N GLY A 111 -27.98 -19.56 7.32
CA GLY A 111 -29.02 -19.93 8.27
C GLY A 111 -28.52 -20.86 9.38
N LYS A 112 -27.65 -21.80 9.02
CA LYS A 112 -27.23 -22.97 9.81
C LYS A 112 -26.05 -22.68 10.74
N TYR A 113 -25.01 -22.01 10.24
CA TYR A 113 -23.77 -21.81 11.00
C TYR A 113 -23.87 -20.64 11.98
N SER A 114 -23.13 -20.76 13.09
CA SER A 114 -23.09 -19.76 14.16
C SER A 114 -22.29 -18.51 13.79
N SER A 115 -21.32 -18.62 12.88
CA SER A 115 -20.45 -17.50 12.48
C SER A 115 -20.11 -17.50 11.00
N LEU A 116 -19.79 -16.30 10.50
CA LEU A 116 -19.36 -16.01 9.13
C LEU A 116 -18.08 -15.19 9.18
N TYR A 117 -17.00 -15.71 8.62
CA TYR A 117 -15.72 -15.02 8.48
C TYR A 117 -15.51 -14.58 7.04
N VAL A 118 -15.02 -13.36 6.86
CA VAL A 118 -14.54 -12.86 5.57
C VAL A 118 -13.03 -12.92 5.56
N PHE A 119 -12.46 -13.42 4.48
CA PHE A 119 -11.01 -13.44 4.29
C PHE A 119 -10.65 -13.03 2.87
N CYS A 120 -9.56 -12.27 2.72
CA CYS A 120 -8.95 -12.02 1.43
C CYS A 120 -8.06 -13.19 1.04
N PHE A 121 -8.24 -13.66 -0.19
CA PHE A 121 -7.41 -14.69 -0.80
C PHE A 121 -6.62 -14.18 -2.03
N GLY A 122 -6.69 -12.89 -2.33
CA GLY A 122 -5.88 -12.25 -3.38
C GLY A 122 -4.36 -12.35 -3.14
N TYR A 123 -3.94 -12.55 -1.88
CA TYR A 123 -2.55 -12.79 -1.49
C TYR A 123 -2.17 -14.27 -1.41
N ALA A 124 -3.04 -15.20 -1.81
CA ALA A 124 -2.76 -16.63 -1.78
C ALA A 124 -2.30 -17.16 -3.14
N LYS A 125 -1.52 -18.24 -3.14
CA LYS A 125 -1.03 -18.89 -4.36
C LYS A 125 -2.04 -19.94 -4.84
N LEU A 126 -3.13 -19.49 -5.44
CA LEU A 126 -4.33 -20.31 -5.67
C LEU A 126 -4.13 -21.63 -6.45
N GLU A 127 -3.11 -21.71 -7.30
CA GLU A 127 -2.79 -22.91 -8.07
C GLU A 127 -1.82 -23.87 -7.35
N SER A 128 -1.28 -23.51 -6.17
CA SER A 128 -0.34 -24.35 -5.44
C SER A 128 -1.04 -25.56 -4.79
N PRO A 129 -0.38 -26.73 -4.74
CA PRO A 129 -0.92 -27.88 -4.03
C PRO A 129 -1.05 -27.62 -2.53
N GLU A 130 -0.19 -26.79 -1.94
CA GLU A 130 -0.24 -26.37 -0.54
C GLU A 130 -1.54 -25.60 -0.24
N TYR A 131 -1.89 -24.61 -1.07
CA TYR A 131 -3.17 -23.89 -0.96
C TYR A 131 -4.36 -24.84 -1.10
N GLN A 132 -4.35 -25.69 -2.12
CA GLN A 132 -5.45 -26.63 -2.36
C GLN A 132 -5.62 -27.61 -1.20
N LYS A 133 -4.52 -28.08 -0.60
CA LYS A 133 -4.53 -28.93 0.61
C LYS A 133 -5.08 -28.15 1.81
N PHE A 134 -4.63 -26.90 2.00
CA PHE A 134 -5.11 -26.05 3.08
C PHE A 134 -6.62 -25.81 3.00
N MET A 135 -7.13 -25.42 1.83
CA MET A 135 -8.55 -25.16 1.61
C MET A 135 -9.41 -26.39 1.91
N LYS A 136 -8.95 -27.59 1.53
CA LYS A 136 -9.63 -28.84 1.88
C LYS A 136 -9.67 -29.06 3.40
N SER A 137 -8.56 -28.78 4.09
CA SER A 137 -8.47 -28.93 5.56
C SER A 137 -9.41 -27.99 6.33
N LEU A 138 -9.83 -26.87 5.74
CA LEU A 138 -10.84 -25.99 6.35
C LEU A 138 -12.22 -26.66 6.43
N THR A 139 -12.51 -27.58 5.52
CA THR A 139 -13.84 -28.21 5.37
C THR A 139 -13.88 -29.68 5.78
N GLU A 140 -12.75 -30.25 6.20
CA GLU A 140 -12.57 -31.69 6.42
C GLU A 140 -13.45 -32.24 7.54
N ASP A 141 -13.68 -31.46 8.59
CA ASP A 141 -14.47 -31.85 9.76
C ASP A 141 -15.98 -31.54 9.62
N PHE A 142 -16.43 -31.07 8.44
CA PHE A 142 -17.80 -30.64 8.14
C PHE A 142 -18.38 -29.55 9.07
N SER A 143 -17.58 -29.03 10.00
CA SER A 143 -17.94 -27.94 10.90
C SER A 143 -17.89 -26.58 10.22
N SER A 144 -17.36 -26.54 8.99
CA SER A 144 -17.18 -25.32 8.22
C SER A 144 -17.44 -25.52 6.74
N LYS A 145 -17.83 -24.45 6.06
CA LYS A 145 -17.99 -24.38 4.60
C LYS A 145 -17.38 -23.11 4.06
N VAL A 146 -16.75 -23.23 2.89
CA VAL A 146 -16.13 -22.10 2.20
C VAL A 146 -16.91 -21.77 0.94
N TYR A 147 -17.14 -20.46 0.73
CA TYR A 147 -17.77 -19.92 -0.45
C TYR A 147 -16.90 -18.84 -1.08
N PHE A 148 -16.88 -18.84 -2.41
CA PHE A 148 -16.22 -17.84 -3.23
C PHE A 148 -17.27 -17.23 -4.15
N GLY A 149 -17.13 -15.94 -4.47
CA GLY A 149 -18.02 -15.29 -5.42
C GLY A 149 -17.33 -14.15 -6.15
N PHE A 150 -17.87 -13.83 -7.32
CA PHE A 150 -17.32 -12.85 -8.25
C PHE A 150 -18.37 -11.79 -8.54
N ASN A 151 -17.94 -10.58 -8.93
CA ASN A 151 -18.81 -9.44 -9.22
C ASN A 151 -19.74 -9.10 -8.03
N ARG A 152 -19.20 -9.10 -6.82
CA ARG A 152 -19.94 -8.77 -5.59
C ARG A 152 -21.13 -9.72 -5.31
N SER A 153 -21.13 -10.93 -5.86
CA SER A 153 -22.24 -11.88 -5.69
C SER A 153 -22.48 -12.21 -4.21
N LEU A 154 -21.41 -12.49 -3.44
CA LEU A 154 -21.50 -12.74 -2.01
C LEU A 154 -22.08 -11.55 -1.25
N SER A 155 -21.58 -10.33 -1.53
CA SER A 155 -22.09 -9.08 -0.96
C SER A 155 -23.58 -8.87 -1.21
N ARG A 156 -24.01 -9.07 -2.47
CA ARG A 156 -25.42 -8.94 -2.86
C ARG A 156 -26.32 -9.93 -2.14
N ILE A 157 -25.88 -11.18 -2.00
CA ILE A 157 -26.64 -12.24 -1.32
C ILE A 157 -26.76 -11.93 0.16
N VAL A 158 -25.64 -11.62 0.83
CA VAL A 158 -25.61 -11.33 2.28
C VAL A 158 -26.40 -10.05 2.62
N GLY A 159 -26.35 -9.06 1.73
CA GLY A 159 -26.99 -7.76 1.86
C GLY A 159 -25.99 -6.64 2.12
N MET A 160 -26.28 -5.43 1.61
CA MET A 160 -25.40 -4.25 1.72
C MET A 160 -26.02 -3.12 2.53
N ALA A 161 -27.29 -3.24 2.91
CA ALA A 161 -28.00 -2.26 3.72
C ALA A 161 -28.93 -2.93 4.74
N PRO A 162 -29.13 -2.31 5.91
CA PRO A 162 -30.20 -2.69 6.83
C PRO A 162 -31.57 -2.60 6.15
N LYS A 163 -32.52 -3.43 6.59
CA LYS A 163 -33.88 -3.50 6.03
C LYS A 163 -34.60 -2.15 5.93
N ASN A 164 -34.36 -1.25 6.88
CA ASN A 164 -35.00 0.07 6.96
C ASN A 164 -34.29 1.17 6.15
N LYS A 165 -33.15 0.88 5.50
CA LYS A 165 -32.34 1.86 4.75
C LYS A 165 -32.26 1.56 3.26
N ILE A 166 -33.14 0.74 2.72
CA ILE A 166 -33.17 0.39 1.30
C ILE A 166 -34.06 1.37 0.55
N ASP A 167 -33.50 1.98 -0.48
CA ASP A 167 -34.29 2.71 -1.45
C ASP A 167 -34.97 1.73 -2.42
N LYS A 168 -36.27 1.50 -2.20
CA LYS A 168 -37.08 0.60 -3.03
C LYS A 168 -37.26 1.09 -4.48
N LYS A 169 -36.84 2.32 -4.80
CA LYS A 169 -36.91 2.88 -6.16
C LYS A 169 -35.73 2.43 -7.02
N LEU A 170 -34.58 2.11 -6.41
CA LEU A 170 -33.37 1.70 -7.12
C LEU A 170 -33.48 0.24 -7.56
N LYS A 171 -33.06 -0.05 -8.78
CA LYS A 171 -33.04 -1.37 -9.39
C LYS A 171 -31.60 -1.90 -9.52
N PRO A 172 -31.42 -3.23 -9.64
CA PRO A 172 -30.11 -3.80 -9.95
C PRO A 172 -29.50 -3.12 -11.19
N GLY A 173 -28.32 -2.53 -11.02
CA GLY A 173 -27.61 -1.77 -12.07
C GLY A 173 -27.61 -0.25 -11.86
N ASP A 174 -28.51 0.28 -11.02
CA ASP A 174 -28.52 1.70 -10.68
C ASP A 174 -27.35 2.07 -9.77
N ARG A 175 -26.80 3.28 -9.94
CA ARG A 175 -25.78 3.81 -9.03
C ARG A 175 -26.35 3.91 -7.61
N GLY A 176 -25.68 3.27 -6.65
CA GLY A 176 -26.10 3.26 -5.25
C GLY A 176 -27.12 2.17 -4.89
N TYR A 177 -27.49 1.29 -5.82
CA TYR A 177 -28.33 0.13 -5.52
C TYR A 177 -27.67 -0.76 -4.43
N LYS A 178 -28.46 -1.16 -3.43
CA LYS A 178 -28.06 -2.01 -2.31
C LYS A 178 -29.12 -3.07 -2.02
N THR A 179 -28.67 -4.28 -1.68
CA THR A 179 -29.55 -5.37 -1.29
C THR A 179 -29.82 -5.38 0.22
N GLU A 180 -30.94 -5.99 0.60
CA GLU A 180 -31.36 -6.15 1.99
C GLU A 180 -30.50 -7.16 2.74
N GLU A 181 -30.15 -6.86 4.00
CA GLU A 181 -29.50 -7.83 4.87
C GLU A 181 -30.38 -9.06 5.13
N LEU A 182 -29.80 -10.26 4.95
CA LEU A 182 -30.50 -11.52 5.24
C LEU A 182 -30.77 -11.68 6.73
N LYS A 183 -29.81 -11.27 7.56
CA LYS A 183 -29.88 -11.28 9.03
C LYS A 183 -29.34 -9.97 9.57
N ARG A 184 -29.79 -9.62 10.77
CA ARG A 184 -29.37 -8.38 11.45
C ARG A 184 -27.85 -8.26 11.54
N GLY A 185 -27.31 -7.16 11.05
CA GLY A 185 -25.89 -6.82 11.11
C GLY A 185 -25.05 -7.34 9.94
N LEU A 186 -25.60 -8.24 9.11
CA LEU A 186 -24.87 -8.80 7.97
C LEU A 186 -24.52 -7.76 6.89
N HIS A 187 -25.24 -6.64 6.81
CA HIS A 187 -24.90 -5.57 5.87
C HIS A 187 -23.46 -5.07 6.01
N LYS A 188 -22.86 -5.13 7.22
CA LYS A 188 -21.45 -4.77 7.43
C LYS A 188 -20.50 -5.75 6.76
N ILE A 189 -20.81 -7.05 6.84
CA ILE A 189 -20.10 -8.11 6.13
C ILE A 189 -20.26 -7.94 4.62
N GLY A 190 -21.47 -7.62 4.15
CA GLY A 190 -21.69 -7.36 2.73
C GLY A 190 -20.82 -6.22 2.19
N LEU A 191 -20.57 -5.16 2.97
CA LEU A 191 -19.64 -4.10 2.58
C LEU A 191 -18.18 -4.57 2.50
N MET A 192 -17.76 -5.51 3.35
CA MET A 192 -16.42 -6.13 3.29
C MET A 192 -16.29 -7.09 2.11
N LEU A 193 -17.41 -7.63 1.62
CA LEU A 193 -17.49 -8.53 0.47
C LEU A 193 -17.64 -7.78 -0.87
N ASP A 194 -17.50 -6.44 -0.88
CA ASP A 194 -17.65 -5.63 -2.11
C ASP A 194 -16.45 -5.75 -3.07
N ASP A 195 -15.37 -6.38 -2.61
CA ASP A 195 -14.20 -6.74 -3.42
C ASP A 195 -14.38 -8.10 -4.11
N ASP A 196 -13.59 -8.35 -5.17
CA ASP A 196 -13.64 -9.58 -5.99
C ASP A 196 -12.63 -10.66 -5.56
N ASP A 197 -11.85 -10.45 -4.50
CA ASP A 197 -10.80 -11.36 -4.03
C ASP A 197 -10.98 -11.76 -2.56
N VAL A 198 -12.25 -11.78 -2.14
CA VAL A 198 -12.70 -12.12 -0.80
C VAL A 198 -13.60 -13.35 -0.82
N GLY A 199 -13.35 -14.24 0.13
CA GLY A 199 -14.09 -15.46 0.36
C GLY A 199 -14.81 -15.42 1.70
N VAL A 200 -15.76 -16.34 1.86
CA VAL A 200 -16.52 -16.52 3.10
C VAL A 200 -16.25 -17.91 3.67
N LEU A 201 -15.94 -17.97 4.96
CA LEU A 201 -15.92 -19.19 5.75
C LEU A 201 -17.09 -19.14 6.74
N LEU A 202 -18.07 -20.03 6.54
CA LEU A 202 -19.13 -20.29 7.52
C LEU A 202 -18.64 -21.39 8.46
N THR A 203 -18.76 -21.21 9.77
CA THR A 203 -18.21 -22.17 10.74
C THR A 203 -18.89 -22.11 12.10
N ASP A 204 -18.81 -23.23 12.83
CA ASP A 204 -19.18 -23.34 14.24
C ASP A 204 -17.98 -23.30 15.20
N LYS A 205 -16.77 -23.09 14.67
CA LYS A 205 -15.55 -22.95 15.45
C LYS A 205 -15.47 -21.59 16.15
N THR A 206 -14.68 -21.57 17.21
CA THR A 206 -14.33 -20.34 17.92
C THR A 206 -13.43 -19.45 17.06
N LYS A 207 -13.39 -18.17 17.39
CA LYS A 207 -12.56 -17.18 16.69
C LYS A 207 -11.09 -17.55 16.76
N GLU A 208 -10.62 -17.99 17.91
CA GLU A 208 -9.23 -18.35 18.15
C GLU A 208 -8.81 -19.52 17.26
N GLU A 209 -9.66 -20.55 17.14
CA GLU A 209 -9.43 -21.69 16.25
C GLU A 209 -9.38 -21.26 14.78
N VAL A 210 -10.31 -20.42 14.34
CA VAL A 210 -10.37 -19.94 12.95
C VAL A 210 -9.13 -19.10 12.60
N LEU A 211 -8.78 -18.14 13.45
CA LEU A 211 -7.61 -17.29 13.23
C LEU A 211 -6.30 -18.08 13.31
N SER A 212 -6.21 -19.06 14.22
CA SER A 212 -5.07 -19.96 14.27
C SER A 212 -4.96 -20.79 12.99
N LYS A 213 -6.09 -21.29 12.49
CA LYS A 213 -6.12 -22.08 11.27
C LYS A 213 -5.68 -21.27 10.05
N PHE A 214 -6.13 -20.02 9.90
CA PHE A 214 -5.67 -19.15 8.81
C PHE A 214 -4.15 -18.90 8.83
N ARG A 215 -3.53 -18.81 10.02
CA ARG A 215 -2.08 -18.64 10.16
C ARG A 215 -1.25 -19.85 9.72
N GLU A 216 -1.85 -21.03 9.61
CA GLU A 216 -1.16 -22.24 9.13
C GLU A 216 -0.85 -22.16 7.62
N TYR A 217 -1.63 -21.38 6.87
CA TYR A 217 -1.36 -21.17 5.45
C TYR A 217 -0.33 -20.06 5.25
N ARG A 218 0.89 -20.46 4.90
CA ARG A 218 1.97 -19.56 4.50
C ARG A 218 2.85 -20.25 3.47
N GLU A 219 3.00 -19.63 2.30
CA GLU A 219 3.91 -20.10 1.26
C GLU A 219 4.93 -19.03 0.90
N LEU A 220 6.21 -19.35 1.03
CA LEU A 220 7.32 -18.47 0.69
C LEU A 220 7.66 -18.56 -0.81
N ASP A 221 7.77 -17.39 -1.44
CA ASP A 221 8.22 -17.26 -2.83
C ASP A 221 9.28 -16.15 -2.97
N PHE A 222 9.92 -16.11 -4.13
CA PHE A 222 10.83 -15.04 -4.47
C PHE A 222 10.05 -13.75 -4.73
N VAL A 223 10.58 -12.63 -4.23
CA VAL A 223 10.00 -11.32 -4.51
C VAL A 223 10.12 -11.04 -6.00
N LYS A 224 9.00 -10.68 -6.62
CA LYS A 224 8.97 -10.36 -8.05
C LYS A 224 9.16 -8.86 -8.23
N PRO A 225 9.69 -8.43 -9.39
CA PRO A 225 9.77 -7.02 -9.73
C PRO A 225 8.39 -6.36 -9.61
N GLY A 226 8.34 -5.20 -8.97
CA GLY A 226 7.11 -4.45 -8.71
C GLY A 226 6.35 -4.82 -7.44
N ASN A 227 6.67 -5.96 -6.78
CA ASN A 227 6.14 -6.28 -5.46
C ASN A 227 6.75 -5.35 -4.41
N THR A 228 5.99 -5.04 -3.36
CA THR A 228 6.55 -4.45 -2.15
C THR A 228 7.03 -5.58 -1.24
N PRO A 229 8.30 -5.60 -0.82
CA PRO A 229 8.81 -6.59 0.12
C PRO A 229 8.20 -6.32 1.50
N MET A 230 7.97 -7.37 2.28
CA MET A 230 7.42 -7.23 3.64
C MET A 230 8.50 -6.87 4.67
N GLU A 231 9.77 -6.95 4.28
CA GLU A 231 10.92 -6.72 5.15
C GLU A 231 12.05 -6.08 4.35
N LYS A 232 12.79 -5.17 4.99
CA LYS A 232 14.00 -4.57 4.45
C LYS A 232 15.13 -5.61 4.41
N LEU A 233 15.89 -5.64 3.32
CA LEU A 233 17.14 -6.37 3.23
C LEU A 233 18.27 -5.42 2.85
N ASP A 234 19.13 -5.12 3.81
CA ASP A 234 20.37 -4.39 3.60
C ASP A 234 21.57 -5.11 4.21
N PHE A 235 22.73 -4.83 3.62
CA PHE A 235 24.02 -5.35 4.02
C PHE A 235 24.94 -4.17 4.32
N GLU A 236 25.60 -4.21 5.47
CA GLU A 236 26.63 -3.24 5.81
C GLU A 236 27.93 -3.57 5.07
N LYS A 237 28.85 -2.60 5.06
CA LYS A 237 30.20 -2.85 4.55
C LYS A 237 30.86 -3.97 5.35
N ASP A 238 31.62 -4.83 4.67
CA ASP A 238 32.33 -5.99 5.24
C ASP A 238 31.42 -7.12 5.76
N ASP A 239 30.10 -7.03 5.59
CA ASP A 239 29.20 -8.16 5.83
C ASP A 239 29.56 -9.33 4.90
N VAL A 240 29.53 -10.55 5.45
CA VAL A 240 29.89 -11.77 4.70
C VAL A 240 28.64 -12.51 4.27
N LEU A 241 28.39 -12.55 2.97
CA LEU A 241 27.34 -13.37 2.38
C LEU A 241 27.69 -14.85 2.47
N SER A 242 26.71 -15.66 2.86
CA SER A 242 26.81 -17.11 2.76
C SER A 242 26.73 -17.54 1.28
N LEU A 243 27.89 -17.56 0.61
CA LEU A 243 28.01 -18.01 -0.77
C LEU A 243 28.09 -19.54 -0.88
N PRO A 244 27.65 -20.12 -2.02
CA PRO A 244 27.85 -21.55 -2.30
C PRO A 244 29.34 -21.91 -2.44
N PRO A 245 29.70 -23.20 -2.58
CA PRO A 245 31.09 -23.61 -2.74
C PRO A 245 31.85 -22.80 -3.80
N ARG A 246 33.16 -22.63 -3.61
CA ARG A 246 34.02 -21.70 -4.39
C ARG A 246 33.80 -21.78 -5.91
N SER A 247 33.66 -22.97 -6.47
CA SER A 247 33.41 -23.18 -7.91
C SER A 247 32.09 -22.58 -8.40
N SER A 248 31.04 -22.60 -7.57
CA SER A 248 29.76 -21.94 -7.82
C SER A 248 29.83 -20.44 -7.54
N ALA A 249 30.54 -20.03 -6.48
CA ALA A 249 30.75 -18.62 -6.14
C ALA A 249 31.45 -17.85 -7.26
N MET A 250 32.42 -18.48 -7.95
CA MET A 250 33.11 -17.89 -9.12
C MET A 250 32.16 -17.55 -10.28
N LYS A 251 31.01 -18.24 -10.39
CA LYS A 251 29.98 -17.95 -11.39
C LYS A 251 28.91 -16.97 -10.87
N LEU A 252 28.65 -16.97 -9.57
CA LEU A 252 27.62 -16.16 -8.93
C LEU A 252 28.05 -14.70 -8.73
N CYS A 253 29.25 -14.47 -8.19
CA CYS A 253 29.71 -13.12 -7.86
C CYS A 253 29.74 -12.17 -9.07
N PRO A 254 30.20 -12.59 -10.28
CA PRO A 254 30.13 -11.73 -11.46
C PRO A 254 28.71 -11.31 -11.81
N LYS A 255 27.71 -12.20 -11.66
CA LYS A 255 26.30 -11.88 -11.90
C LYS A 255 25.75 -10.89 -10.88
N LEU A 256 26.09 -11.08 -9.61
CA LEU A 256 25.70 -10.16 -8.54
C LEU A 256 26.30 -8.76 -8.77
N LYS A 257 27.56 -8.68 -9.22
CA LYS A 257 28.21 -7.42 -9.62
C LYS A 257 27.51 -6.75 -10.81
N GLU A 258 27.13 -7.52 -11.83
CA GLU A 258 26.39 -7.01 -13.00
C GLU A 258 25.02 -6.41 -12.60
N LEU A 259 24.41 -6.93 -11.53
CA LEU A 259 23.16 -6.41 -10.97
C LEU A 259 23.37 -5.22 -10.02
N GLY A 260 24.62 -4.79 -9.80
CA GLY A 260 25.00 -3.66 -8.96
C GLY A 260 25.40 -4.01 -7.53
N MET A 261 25.44 -5.29 -7.15
CA MET A 261 25.82 -5.70 -5.79
C MET A 261 27.35 -5.72 -5.63
N PRO A 262 27.93 -4.98 -4.67
CA PRO A 262 29.38 -4.80 -4.51
C PRO A 262 30.02 -5.96 -3.73
N VAL A 263 29.93 -7.19 -4.27
CA VAL A 263 30.37 -8.44 -3.60
C VAL A 263 31.73 -8.93 -4.07
N GLU A 264 32.57 -9.43 -3.16
CA GLU A 264 33.83 -10.10 -3.47
C GLU A 264 33.71 -11.63 -3.52
N LEU A 265 34.69 -12.31 -4.11
CA LEU A 265 34.71 -13.79 -4.16
C LEU A 265 34.84 -14.43 -2.76
N SER A 266 35.33 -13.67 -1.78
CA SER A 266 35.36 -14.02 -0.36
C SER A 266 33.96 -14.04 0.29
N GLY A 267 32.95 -13.46 -0.38
CA GLY A 267 31.62 -13.23 0.17
C GLY A 267 31.45 -11.88 0.87
N GLY A 268 32.54 -11.13 1.09
CA GLY A 268 32.47 -9.80 1.69
C GLY A 268 31.89 -8.75 0.74
N LEU A 269 31.17 -7.77 1.29
CA LEU A 269 30.76 -6.57 0.55
C LEU A 269 31.78 -5.44 0.68
N THR A 270 32.10 -4.75 -0.42
CA THR A 270 33.06 -3.63 -0.41
C THR A 270 32.46 -2.32 0.11
N GLU A 271 31.14 -2.19 0.05
CA GLU A 271 30.37 -1.04 0.54
C GLU A 271 28.97 -1.49 0.98
N LYS A 272 28.27 -0.61 1.71
CA LYS A 272 26.89 -0.83 2.14
C LYS A 272 25.99 -0.98 0.91
N PHE A 273 25.09 -1.97 0.92
CA PHE A 273 24.18 -2.22 -0.18
C PHE A 273 22.77 -2.53 0.32
N ILE A 274 21.78 -1.78 -0.18
CA ILE A 274 20.37 -2.00 0.13
C ILE A 274 19.76 -2.75 -1.04
N VAL A 275 19.30 -3.99 -0.81
CA VAL A 275 18.63 -4.78 -1.84
C VAL A 275 17.19 -4.32 -1.99
N CYS A 276 16.47 -4.18 -0.87
CA CYS A 276 15.08 -3.75 -0.87
C CYS A 276 14.69 -3.10 0.47
N GLU A 277 13.73 -2.18 0.42
CA GLU A 277 13.23 -1.45 1.59
C GLU A 277 11.76 -1.76 1.82
N ASP A 278 11.34 -1.73 3.09
CA ASP A 278 9.94 -1.88 3.46
C ASP A 278 9.09 -0.76 2.81
N GLY A 279 7.91 -1.11 2.29
CA GLY A 279 7.04 -0.18 1.59
C GLY A 279 7.46 0.19 0.16
N VAL A 280 8.69 -0.11 -0.28
CA VAL A 280 9.23 0.29 -1.59
C VAL A 280 9.15 -0.85 -2.61
N ARG A 281 8.69 -0.58 -3.83
CA ARG A 281 8.61 -1.59 -4.90
C ARG A 281 10.00 -2.13 -5.27
N VAL A 282 10.14 -3.44 -5.26
CA VAL A 282 11.37 -4.14 -5.62
C VAL A 282 11.66 -3.96 -7.12
N THR A 283 12.90 -3.56 -7.43
CA THR A 283 13.39 -3.40 -8.80
C THR A 283 13.67 -4.76 -9.45
N GLU A 284 13.81 -4.79 -10.79
CA GLU A 284 14.17 -6.03 -11.49
C GLU A 284 15.52 -6.60 -11.02
N ASN A 285 16.52 -5.73 -10.79
CA ASN A 285 17.84 -6.13 -10.32
C ASN A 285 17.77 -6.66 -8.89
N ALA A 286 17.04 -5.98 -8.00
CA ALA A 286 16.85 -6.42 -6.62
C ALA A 286 16.16 -7.80 -6.55
N ALA A 287 15.11 -8.03 -7.34
CA ALA A 287 14.44 -9.34 -7.42
C ALA A 287 15.41 -10.46 -7.86
N LYS A 288 16.24 -10.20 -8.88
CA LYS A 288 17.27 -11.17 -9.34
C LYS A 288 18.35 -11.41 -8.29
N ILE A 289 18.77 -10.37 -7.56
CA ILE A 289 19.71 -10.51 -6.44
C ILE A 289 19.11 -11.42 -5.38
N LEU A 290 17.85 -11.18 -4.95
CA LEU A 290 17.16 -12.02 -3.97
C LEU A 290 17.06 -13.49 -4.43
N GLU A 291 16.75 -13.72 -5.71
CA GLU A 291 16.72 -15.06 -6.31
C GLU A 291 18.09 -15.74 -6.27
N HIS A 292 19.14 -15.02 -6.67
CA HIS A 292 20.52 -15.48 -6.61
C HIS A 292 21.03 -15.78 -5.19
N LEU A 293 20.57 -15.02 -4.20
CA LEU A 293 20.85 -15.24 -2.78
C LEU A 293 19.95 -16.30 -2.14
N GLY A 294 19.01 -16.88 -2.90
CA GLY A 294 18.05 -17.86 -2.40
C GLY A 294 17.09 -17.30 -1.34
N ARG A 295 16.91 -15.97 -1.28
CA ARG A 295 16.06 -15.29 -0.29
C ARG A 295 14.62 -15.22 -0.79
N ARG A 296 13.76 -16.06 -0.22
CA ARG A 296 12.31 -16.01 -0.44
C ARG A 296 11.70 -15.09 0.60
N MET A 297 11.37 -13.87 0.21
CA MET A 297 10.89 -12.80 1.09
C MET A 297 9.47 -12.32 0.73
N PHE A 298 8.72 -13.15 0.00
CA PHE A 298 7.33 -12.88 -0.33
C PHE A 298 6.43 -13.97 0.25
N ASP A 299 5.56 -13.59 1.17
CA ASP A 299 4.60 -14.50 1.80
C ASP A 299 3.27 -14.49 1.06
N PHE A 300 2.89 -15.64 0.53
CA PHE A 300 1.50 -15.89 0.17
C PHE A 300 0.73 -16.32 1.42
N VAL A 301 -0.36 -15.62 1.71
CA VAL A 301 -1.16 -15.78 2.94
C VAL A 301 -2.65 -15.62 2.65
N LEU A 302 -3.47 -16.07 3.59
CA LEU A 302 -4.89 -15.74 3.66
C LEU A 302 -5.10 -14.73 4.77
N VAL A 303 -5.80 -13.63 4.45
CA VAL A 303 -5.93 -12.52 5.38
C VAL A 303 -7.36 -12.42 5.89
N PRO A 304 -7.65 -12.80 7.15
CA PRO A 304 -9.00 -12.68 7.68
C PRO A 304 -9.35 -11.19 7.89
N LEU A 305 -10.42 -10.70 7.28
CA LEU A 305 -10.81 -9.29 7.33
C LEU A 305 -11.74 -8.97 8.51
N GLY A 306 -12.52 -9.96 8.94
CA GLY A 306 -13.47 -9.82 10.04
C GLY A 306 -14.48 -10.94 10.08
N CYS A 307 -15.41 -10.86 11.02
CA CYS A 307 -16.43 -11.88 11.21
C CYS A 307 -17.76 -11.32 11.71
N TRP A 308 -18.82 -12.11 11.55
CA TRP A 308 -20.15 -11.86 12.08
C TRP A 308 -20.65 -13.09 12.84
N HIS A 309 -21.36 -12.84 13.94
CA HIS A 309 -21.92 -13.89 14.79
C HIS A 309 -23.45 -13.87 14.76
N SER A 310 -24.04 -15.03 14.46
CA SER A 310 -25.49 -15.20 14.30
C SER A 310 -26.27 -14.95 15.59
N SER A 311 -25.71 -15.32 16.75
CA SER A 311 -26.36 -15.17 18.05
C SER A 311 -26.51 -13.71 18.48
N THR A 312 -25.55 -12.85 18.15
CA THR A 312 -25.52 -11.45 18.60
C THR A 312 -25.87 -10.45 17.49
N GLY A 313 -25.75 -10.86 16.23
CA GLY A 313 -25.84 -9.95 15.07
C GLY A 313 -24.71 -8.92 15.03
N LYS A 314 -23.61 -9.13 15.77
CA LYS A 314 -22.46 -8.23 15.81
C LYS A 314 -21.43 -8.64 14.76
N THR A 315 -20.79 -7.62 14.18
CA THR A 315 -19.65 -7.74 13.26
C THR A 315 -18.41 -7.19 13.94
N GLU A 316 -17.31 -7.90 13.79
CA GLU A 316 -15.97 -7.49 14.21
C GLU A 316 -15.09 -7.35 12.96
N HIS A 317 -14.28 -6.29 12.91
CA HIS A 317 -13.26 -6.10 11.89
C HIS A 317 -11.90 -6.48 12.49
N PHE A 318 -11.06 -7.13 11.70
CA PHE A 318 -9.70 -7.44 12.09
C PHE A 318 -8.78 -6.39 11.48
N ASP A 319 -8.20 -5.56 12.33
CA ASP A 319 -7.15 -4.62 11.93
C ASP A 319 -5.88 -5.43 11.67
N LEU A 320 -5.73 -5.88 10.43
CA LEU A 320 -4.50 -6.48 9.96
C LEU A 320 -3.75 -5.44 9.14
N HIS A 321 -2.45 -5.33 9.38
CA HIS A 321 -1.55 -4.59 8.50
C HIS A 321 -1.49 -5.36 7.17
N LEU A 322 -2.51 -5.15 6.34
CA LEU A 322 -2.51 -5.59 4.97
C LEU A 322 -1.43 -4.79 4.25
N PRO A 323 -0.49 -5.43 3.55
CA PRO A 323 0.33 -4.69 2.61
C PRO A 323 -0.62 -4.01 1.63
N GLU A 324 -0.50 -2.69 1.47
CA GLU A 324 -1.42 -1.90 0.65
C GLU A 324 -1.66 -2.61 -0.69
N ARG A 325 -2.93 -2.90 -0.98
CA ARG A 325 -3.31 -3.37 -2.32
C ARG A 325 -2.99 -2.24 -3.28
N GLN A 326 -2.06 -2.52 -4.18
CA GLN A 326 -1.59 -1.59 -5.20
C GLN A 326 -2.51 -1.55 -6.41
#